data_AF-A0A2T2X6L6-F1
#
_entry.id   AF-A0A2T2X6L6-F1
#
_cell.length_a   1.000
_cell.length_b   1.000
_cell.length_c   1.000
_cell.angle_alpha   90.00
_cell.angle_beta   90.00
_cell.angle_gamma   90.00
#
_symmetry.space_group_name_H-M   'P 1'
#
loop_
_entity.id
_entity.type
_entity.pdbx_description
1 polymer ?
#
loop_
_entity_poly.entity_id
_entity_poly.type
_entity_poly.pdbx_seq_one_letter_code
_entity_poly.pdbx_strand_id
1 'polypeptide(L)' 'MTDTDHSILQRVTELQRELDRIYAATLDINHPDLLAVSREINELLVEYLRKHLVAPPPEQMANDP' A
#
# COMPACT_ATOMS: atom_id res chain seq x y z
N MET A 1 -13.47 0.90 -8.78
CA MET A 1 -12.54 0.20 -7.87
C MET A 1 -12.38 -1.20 -8.41
N THR A 2 -11.17 -1.63 -8.72
CA THR A 2 -10.91 -2.95 -9.34
C THR A 2 -10.84 -4.05 -8.28
N ASP A 3 -11.01 -5.32 -8.66
CA ASP A 3 -10.86 -6.46 -7.74
C ASP A 3 -9.46 -6.49 -7.09
N THR A 4 -8.44 -6.04 -7.83
CA THR A 4 -7.07 -5.88 -7.33
C THR A 4 -6.96 -4.81 -6.27
N ASP A 5 -7.65 -3.67 -6.42
CA ASP A 5 -7.69 -2.61 -5.42
C ASP A 5 -8.33 -3.09 -4.11
N HIS A 6 -9.42 -3.86 -4.24
CA HIS A 6 -10.09 -4.45 -3.09
C HIS A 6 -9.18 -5.43 -2.35
N SER A 7 -8.45 -6.28 -3.09
CA SER A 7 -7.47 -7.20 -2.52
C SER A 7 -6.33 -6.49 -1.80
N ILE A 8 -5.80 -5.38 -2.35
CA ILE A 8 -4.73 -4.61 -1.71
C ILE A 8 -5.21 -3.98 -0.40
N LEU A 9 -6.38 -3.32 -0.43
CA LEU A 9 -6.94 -2.65 0.75
C LEU A 9 -7.32 -3.65 1.85
N GLN A 10 -7.85 -4.82 1.47
CA GLN A 10 -8.10 -5.90 2.42
C GLN A 10 -6.80 -6.37 3.07
N ARG A 11 -5.75 -6.61 2.27
CA ARG A 11 -4.46 -7.05 2.80
C ARG A 11 -3.84 -6.02 3.74
N VAL A 12 -3.92 -4.73 3.42
CA VAL A 12 -3.49 -3.64 4.32
C VAL A 12 -4.24 -3.69 5.66
N THR A 13 -5.55 -3.93 5.63
CA THR A 13 -6.37 -4.05 6.85
C THR A 13 -5.94 -5.23 7.71
N GLU A 14 -5.61 -6.37 7.11
CA GLU A 14 -5.11 -7.56 7.81
C GLU A 14 -3.75 -7.28 8.49
N LEU A 15 -2.83 -6.64 7.76
CA LEU A 15 -1.51 -6.28 8.26
C LEU A 15 -1.58 -5.24 9.38
N GLN A 16 -2.52 -4.29 9.33
CA GLN A 16 -2.74 -3.35 10.44
C GLN A 16 -3.15 -4.08 11.73
N ARG A 17 -4.02 -5.08 11.65
CA ARG A 17 -4.38 -5.91 12.81
C ARG A 17 -3.21 -6.75 13.31
N GLU A 18 -2.28 -7.14 12.43
CA GLU A 18 -1.08 -7.85 12.80
C GLU A 18 -0.07 -6.94 13.52
N LEU A 19 0.11 -5.70 13.03
CA LEU A 19 0.86 -4.63 13.70
C LEU A 19 0.37 -4.42 15.14
N ASP A 20 -0.93 -4.20 15.32
CA ASP A 20 -1.54 -3.97 16.63
C ASP A 20 -1.31 -5.16 17.57
N ARG A 21 -1.42 -6.39 17.05
CA ARG A 21 -1.18 -7.61 17.82
C ARG A 21 0.27 -7.75 18.27
N ILE A 22 1.22 -7.51 17.36
CA ILE A 22 2.66 -7.60 17.67
C ILE A 22 3.03 -6.53 18.70
N TYR A 23 2.57 -5.29 18.50
CA TYR A 23 2.84 -4.21 19.44
C TYR A 23 2.23 -4.48 20.82
N ALA A 24 0.98 -4.94 20.89
CA ALA A 24 0.34 -5.28 22.15
C ALA A 24 1.06 -6.42 22.90
N ALA A 25 1.64 -7.38 22.18
CA ALA A 25 2.35 -8.52 22.77
C ALA A 25 3.78 -8.17 23.22
N THR A 26 4.46 -7.28 22.50
CA THR A 26 5.89 -7.00 22.69
C THR A 26 6.15 -5.69 23.42
N LEU A 27 5.22 -4.72 23.33
CA LEU A 27 5.37 -3.34 23.77
C LEU A 27 6.64 -2.66 23.20
N ASP A 28 7.15 -3.16 22.09
CA ASP A 28 8.37 -2.67 21.45
C ASP A 28 8.06 -2.24 20.00
N ILE A 29 8.14 -0.93 19.76
CA ILE A 29 7.94 -0.36 18.43
C ILE A 29 9.08 -0.68 17.45
N ASN A 30 10.23 -1.12 17.96
CA ASN A 30 11.38 -1.54 17.14
C ASN A 30 11.44 -3.05 16.95
N HIS A 31 10.41 -3.79 17.39
CA HIS A 31 10.38 -5.25 17.23
C HIS A 31 10.53 -5.61 15.75
N PRO A 32 11.42 -6.57 15.40
CA PRO A 32 11.73 -6.87 13.99
C PRO A 32 10.49 -7.27 13.19
N ASP A 33 9.58 -8.03 13.77
CA ASP A 33 8.32 -8.43 13.11
C ASP A 33 7.40 -7.23 12.88
N LEU A 34 7.38 -6.27 13.80
CA LEU A 34 6.60 -5.04 13.66
C LEU A 34 7.13 -4.20 12.49
N LEU A 35 8.45 -4.07 12.39
CA LEU A 35 9.11 -3.38 11.28
C LEU A 35 8.89 -4.10 9.94
N ALA A 36 8.85 -5.44 9.94
CA ALA A 36 8.57 -6.23 8.74
C ALA A 36 7.14 -6.00 8.22
N VAL A 37 6.14 -6.08 9.09
CA VAL A 37 4.73 -5.83 8.73
C VAL A 37 4.53 -4.37 8.28
N SER A 38 5.17 -3.41 8.95
CA SER A 38 5.14 -2.00 8.54
C SER A 38 5.72 -1.80 7.13
N ARG A 39 6.78 -2.53 6.78
CA ARG A 39 7.37 -2.48 5.43
C ARG A 39 6.42 -3.05 4.37
N GLU A 40 5.78 -4.17 4.64
CA GLU A 40 4.82 -4.78 3.70
C GLU A 40 3.64 -3.84 3.41
N ILE A 41 3.12 -3.15 4.44
CA ILE A 41 2.07 -2.13 4.24
C ILE A 41 2.56 -1.00 3.32
N ASN A 42 3.77 -0.50 3.53
CA ASN A 42 4.34 0.55 2.70
C ASN A 42 4.51 0.10 1.24
N GLU A 43 4.94 -1.13 1.01
CA GLU A 43 5.08 -1.70 -0.34
C GLU A 43 3.73 -1.78 -1.06
N LEU A 44 2.70 -2.28 -0.38
CA LEU A 44 1.33 -2.36 -0.90
C LEU A 44 0.74 -0.97 -1.19
N LEU A 45 1.01 0.01 -0.34
CA LEU A 45 0.57 1.39 -0.55
C LEU A 45 1.26 2.02 -1.78
N VAL A 46 2.56 1.81 -1.93
CA VAL A 46 3.31 2.26 -3.10
C VAL A 46 2.77 1.61 -4.38
N GLU A 47 2.48 0.31 -4.34
CA GLU A 47 1.87 -0.40 -5.48
C GLU A 47 0.52 0.18 -5.85
N TYR A 48 -0.35 0.41 -4.86
CA TYR A 48 -1.65 1.04 -5.05
C TYR A 48 -1.50 2.42 -5.70
N LEU A 49 -0.65 3.28 -5.12
CA LEU A 49 -0.42 4.63 -5.63
C LEU A 49 0.14 4.62 -7.06
N ARG A 50 1.06 3.71 -7.40
CA ARG A 50 1.56 3.58 -8.78
C ARG A 50 0.46 3.22 -9.77
N LYS A 51 -0.47 2.35 -9.39
CA LYS A 51 -1.60 1.97 -10.26
C LYS A 51 -2.59 3.12 -10.47
N HIS A 52 -2.73 4.02 -9.49
CA HIS A 52 -3.75 5.08 -9.50
C HIS A 52 -3.21 6.49 -9.83
N LEU A 53 -1.91 6.75 -9.70
CA LEU A 53 -1.29 8.07 -9.94
C LEU A 53 -0.55 8.18 -11.28
N VAL A 54 -0.34 7.08 -12.00
CA VAL A 54 0.20 7.16 -13.37
C VAL A 54 -0.95 7.55 -14.31
N ALA A 55 -1.20 8.86 -14.41
CA ALA A 55 -1.96 9.41 -15.52
C ALA A 55 -1.22 9.14 -16.84
N PRO A 56 -1.89 8.78 -17.95
CA PRO A 56 -1.24 8.76 -19.24
C PRO A 56 -0.65 10.15 -19.56
N PRO A 57 0.54 10.24 -20.17
CA PRO A 57 1.11 11.53 -20.57
C PRO A 57 0.13 12.28 -21.50
N PRO A 58 0.09 13.62 -21.45
CA PRO A 58 -0.77 14.43 -22.30
C PRO A 58 -0.19 14.49 -23.74
N GLU A 59 -0.11 13.36 -24.43
CA GLU A 59 0.22 13.31 -25.86
C GLU A 59 -1.06 13.29 -26.71
N GLN A 60 -1.95 14.28 -26.53
CA GLN A 60 -3.09 14.52 -27.43
C GLN A 60 -3.43 16.02 -27.62
N MET A 61 -2.48 16.94 -27.38
CA MET A 61 -2.71 18.39 -27.64
C MET A 61 -1.82 18.99 -28.74
N ALA A 62 -1.03 18.20 -29.45
CA ALA A 62 -0.07 18.71 -30.45
C ALA A 62 -0.27 18.15 -31.87
N ASN A 63 -1.44 17.61 -32.19
CA ASN A 63 -1.80 17.28 -33.57
C ASN A 63 -3.26 17.64 -33.80
N ASP A 64 -3.50 18.90 -34.14
CA ASP A 64 -4.52 19.24 -35.13
C ASP A 64 -3.85 20.16 -36.19
N PRO A 65 -4.05 19.88 -37.49
CA PRO A 65 -3.32 20.46 -38.63
C PRO A 65 -3.67 21.92 -38.95
#